data_AF-A0A662FIX7-F1
#
_entry.id   AF-A0A662FIX7-F1
#
_cell.length_a   1.000
_cell.length_b   1.000
_cell.length_c   1.000
_cell.angle_alpha   90.00
_cell.angle_beta   90.00
_cell.angle_gamma   90.00
#
_symmetry.space_group_name_H-M   'P 1'
#
loop_
_entity.id
_entity.type
_entity.pdbx_description
1 polymer ?
#
loop_
_entity_poly.entity_id
_entity_poly.type
_entity_poly.pdbx_seq_one_letter_code
_entity_poly.pdbx_strand_id
1 'polypeptide(L)'
;MPKKQYKKIVFSMNKTFLIFLLSLTVFSLSISSVLAFDFYGYTKNATGGVLNNTNVTLQIWNFTNWSIAATYSNLSDGNGFFNISSIEEYSGNYGYKPIIAHYNGNDADYVGKPLPEFPLYEFKNASQNATFYLQEGATINLTIIADDIALDDMNVTESNPGALNTDIQGLEWTGKLWAHIKENSPDT
;
A
#
# COMPACT_ATOMS: atom_id res chain seq x y z
N MET A 1 -68.08 -7.06 49.91
CA MET A 1 -66.69 -7.16 49.41
C MET A 1 -66.39 -5.95 48.53
N PRO A 2 -65.44 -5.06 48.89
CA PRO A 2 -65.11 -3.89 48.08
C PRO A 2 -64.30 -4.28 46.83
N LYS A 3 -64.74 -3.80 45.66
CA LYS A 3 -64.03 -4.00 44.37
C LYS A 3 -62.78 -3.12 44.32
N LYS A 4 -61.60 -3.72 44.15
CA LYS A 4 -60.36 -2.97 43.89
C LYS A 4 -60.44 -2.30 42.52
N GLN A 5 -60.37 -0.97 42.51
CA GLN A 5 -60.27 -0.16 41.30
C GLN A 5 -58.80 -0.05 40.89
N TYR A 6 -58.44 -0.54 39.71
CA TYR A 6 -57.09 -0.40 39.18
C TYR A 6 -56.99 0.92 38.41
N LYS A 7 -56.11 1.82 38.87
CA LYS A 7 -55.86 3.11 38.24
C LYS A 7 -55.00 2.89 36.99
N LYS A 8 -55.60 3.06 35.81
CA LYS A 8 -54.89 3.02 34.54
C LYS A 8 -53.98 4.24 34.44
N ILE A 9 -52.67 4.04 34.53
CA ILE A 9 -51.69 5.10 34.28
C ILE A 9 -51.56 5.23 32.76
N VAL A 10 -51.96 6.37 32.21
CA VAL A 10 -51.77 6.71 30.80
C VAL A 10 -50.60 7.67 30.72
N PHE A 11 -49.47 7.19 30.19
CA PHE A 11 -48.34 8.06 29.87
C PHE A 11 -48.65 8.81 28.58
N SER A 12 -48.86 10.12 28.69
CA SER A 12 -48.96 11.01 27.53
C SER A 12 -47.56 11.46 27.13
N MET A 13 -46.97 10.81 26.11
CA MET A 13 -45.70 11.24 25.54
C MET A 13 -45.91 12.47 24.64
N ASN A 14 -45.10 13.50 24.85
CA ASN A 14 -45.12 14.70 24.00
C ASN A 14 -44.74 14.31 22.55
N LYS A 15 -45.52 14.77 21.57
CA LYS A 15 -45.25 14.53 20.13
C LYS A 15 -43.85 14.98 19.72
N THR A 16 -43.34 16.07 20.29
CA THR A 16 -41.96 16.55 20.03
C THR A 16 -40.91 15.57 20.54
N PHE A 17 -41.15 14.96 21.70
CA PHE A 17 -40.27 13.94 22.27
C PHE A 17 -40.27 12.66 21.42
N LEU A 18 -41.44 12.26 20.90
CA LEU A 18 -41.56 11.13 19.97
C LEU A 18 -40.77 11.39 18.66
N ILE A 19 -40.87 12.59 18.09
CA ILE A 19 -40.15 12.97 16.87
C ILE A 19 -38.63 12.96 17.11
N PHE A 20 -38.17 13.48 18.26
CA PHE A 20 -36.77 13.44 18.65
C PHE A 20 -36.24 12.00 18.80
N LEU A 21 -37.01 11.11 19.42
CA LEU A 21 -36.65 9.70 19.56
C LEU A 21 -36.57 9.00 18.21
N LEU A 22 -37.48 9.35 17.29
CA LEU A 22 -37.51 8.83 15.92
C LEU A 22 -36.32 9.35 15.11
N SER A 23 -35.96 10.63 15.23
CA SER A 23 -34.79 11.17 14.52
C SER A 23 -33.49 10.57 15.05
N LEU A 24 -33.39 10.33 16.36
CA LEU A 24 -32.22 9.69 16.97
C LEU A 24 -32.06 8.23 16.51
N THR A 25 -33.16 7.50 16.37
CA THR A 25 -33.13 6.12 15.87
C THR A 25 -32.77 6.03 14.39
N VAL A 26 -33.28 6.94 13.56
CA VAL A 26 -32.87 7.02 12.14
C VAL A 26 -31.39 7.40 12.01
N PHE A 27 -30.89 8.31 12.84
CA PHE A 27 -29.48 8.70 12.87
C PHE A 27 -28.55 7.58 13.36
N SER A 28 -28.99 6.74 14.31
CA SER A 28 -28.19 5.59 14.75
C SER A 28 -28.08 4.47 13.69
N LEU A 29 -29.05 4.38 12.78
CA LEU A 29 -29.04 3.38 11.71
C LEU A 29 -28.16 3.77 10.52
N SER A 30 -27.69 5.03 10.44
CA SER A 30 -26.80 5.49 9.37
C SER A 30 -25.31 5.28 9.66
N ILE A 31 -24.95 4.58 10.73
CA ILE A 31 -23.55 4.23 11.01
C ILE A 31 -23.18 3.01 10.17
N SER A 32 -22.60 3.23 8.98
CA SER A 32 -21.97 2.17 8.21
C SER A 32 -20.72 1.68 8.94
N SER A 33 -20.71 0.41 9.35
CA SER A 33 -19.51 -0.22 9.90
C SER A 33 -18.56 -0.61 8.77
N VAL A 34 -17.36 -0.05 8.75
CA VAL A 34 -16.26 -0.53 7.89
C VAL A 34 -15.57 -1.67 8.64
N LEU A 35 -15.39 -2.83 7.98
CA LEU A 35 -14.60 -3.91 8.54
C LEU A 35 -13.13 -3.51 8.53
N ALA A 36 -12.46 -3.72 9.66
CA ALA A 36 -11.06 -3.41 9.80
C ALA A 36 -10.31 -4.50 10.58
N PHE A 37 -9.00 -4.60 10.34
CA PHE A 37 -8.13 -5.55 10.99
C PHE A 37 -6.77 -4.93 11.33
N ASP A 38 -5.98 -5.68 12.11
CA ASP A 38 -4.65 -5.27 12.53
C ASP A 38 -3.59 -6.16 11.85
N PHE A 39 -2.48 -5.54 11.44
CA PHE A 39 -1.29 -6.21 10.93
C PHE A 39 -0.13 -5.94 11.88
N TYR A 40 0.33 -6.99 12.56
CA TYR A 40 1.36 -6.87 13.58
C TYR A 40 2.35 -8.03 13.53
N GLY A 41 3.54 -7.78 14.09
CA GLY A 41 4.62 -8.73 14.03
C GLY A 41 5.93 -8.18 14.56
N TYR A 42 7.02 -8.84 14.19
CA TYR A 42 8.38 -8.48 14.60
C TYR A 42 9.29 -8.28 13.39
N THR A 43 10.29 -7.42 13.56
CA THR A 43 11.34 -7.14 12.58
C THR A 43 12.69 -7.54 13.17
N LYS A 44 13.45 -8.33 12.41
CA LYS A 44 14.73 -8.90 12.80
C LYS A 44 15.71 -8.85 11.63
N ASN A 45 17.00 -8.83 11.93
CA ASN A 45 18.03 -9.04 10.92
C ASN A 45 18.14 -10.54 10.55
N ALA A 46 19.00 -10.87 9.58
CA ALA A 46 19.18 -12.23 9.10
C ALA A 46 19.67 -13.24 10.17
N THR A 47 20.30 -12.77 11.25
CA THR A 47 20.78 -13.63 12.35
C THR A 47 19.78 -13.70 13.52
N GLY A 48 18.63 -13.04 13.41
CA GLY A 48 17.58 -13.03 14.43
C GLY A 48 17.72 -11.94 15.50
N GLY A 49 18.70 -11.04 15.36
CA GLY A 49 18.80 -9.82 16.15
C GLY A 49 17.63 -8.88 15.85
N VAL A 50 17.13 -8.22 16.89
CA VAL A 50 15.99 -7.30 16.81
C VAL A 50 16.38 -6.03 16.04
N LEU A 51 15.48 -5.53 15.18
CA LEU A 51 15.63 -4.25 14.49
C LEU A 51 14.52 -3.28 14.94
N ASN A 52 14.88 -2.27 15.73
CA ASN A 52 13.96 -1.21 16.14
C ASN A 52 13.89 -0.10 15.08
N ASN A 53 12.86 0.75 15.13
CA ASN A 53 12.65 1.84 14.16
C ASN A 53 12.63 1.38 12.69
N THR A 54 12.29 0.11 12.45
CA THR A 54 12.11 -0.42 11.10
C THR A 54 10.79 0.10 10.55
N ASN A 55 10.80 0.72 9.38
CA ASN A 55 9.59 1.15 8.70
C ASN A 55 8.88 -0.05 8.08
N VAL A 56 7.66 -0.32 8.55
CA VAL A 56 6.76 -1.33 7.99
C VAL A 56 5.62 -0.59 7.31
N THR A 57 5.53 -0.75 6.00
CA THR A 57 4.49 -0.17 5.17
C THR A 57 3.63 -1.27 4.56
N LEU A 58 2.32 -1.09 4.56
CA LEU A 58 1.36 -1.94 3.87
C LEU A 58 0.69 -1.11 2.78
N GLN A 59 0.89 -1.51 1.52
CA GLN A 59 0.17 -0.94 0.39
C GLN A 59 -0.99 -1.85 0.00
N ILE A 60 -2.16 -1.24 -0.22
CA ILE A 60 -3.31 -1.93 -0.80
C ILE A 60 -3.38 -1.53 -2.27
N TRP A 61 -3.18 -2.50 -3.14
CA TRP A 61 -3.22 -2.35 -4.59
C TRP A 61 -4.62 -2.66 -5.10
N ASN A 62 -5.12 -1.83 -6.02
CA ASN A 62 -6.32 -2.09 -6.81
C ASN A 62 -5.90 -2.64 -8.17
N PHE A 63 -6.24 -3.89 -8.46
CA PHE A 63 -5.89 -4.55 -9.71
C PHE A 63 -6.81 -4.19 -10.88
N THR A 64 -7.91 -3.47 -10.64
CA THR A 64 -8.80 -3.00 -11.70
C THR A 64 -8.13 -1.93 -12.55
N ASN A 65 -7.35 -1.06 -11.93
CA ASN A 65 -6.68 0.08 -12.56
C ASN A 65 -5.16 0.12 -12.25
N TRP A 66 -4.62 -0.91 -11.61
CA TRP A 66 -3.21 -1.03 -11.24
C TRP A 66 -2.68 0.18 -10.45
N SER A 67 -3.45 0.65 -9.46
CA SER A 67 -3.07 1.78 -8.60
C SER A 67 -3.06 1.42 -7.12
N ILE A 68 -2.34 2.21 -6.31
CA ILE A 68 -2.41 2.10 -4.85
C ILE A 68 -3.73 2.75 -4.37
N ALA A 69 -4.57 1.97 -3.70
CA ALA A 69 -5.82 2.42 -3.11
C ALA A 69 -5.61 3.03 -1.71
N ALA A 70 -4.73 2.42 -0.91
CA ALA A 70 -4.43 2.87 0.43
C ALA A 70 -2.98 2.52 0.82
N THR A 71 -2.42 3.28 1.76
CA THR A 71 -1.11 3.00 2.36
C THR A 71 -1.19 3.23 3.85
N TYR A 72 -0.70 2.25 4.60
CA TYR A 72 -0.57 2.31 6.05
C TYR A 72 0.88 2.07 6.43
N SER A 73 1.38 2.75 7.45
CA SER A 73 2.76 2.55 7.89
C SER A 73 2.89 2.73 9.39
N ASN A 74 3.81 1.98 10.00
CA ASN A 74 4.27 2.24 11.36
C ASN A 74 5.74 1.83 11.52
N LEU A 75 6.38 2.36 12.55
CA LEU A 75 7.73 1.96 12.94
C LEU A 75 7.66 0.80 13.93
N SER A 76 8.64 -0.10 13.87
CA SER A 76 8.86 -1.06 14.94
C SER A 76 9.43 -0.39 16.19
N ASP A 77 9.08 -0.92 17.37
CA ASP A 77 9.55 -0.45 18.66
C ASP A 77 10.93 -1.01 19.04
N GLY A 78 11.39 -0.75 20.27
CA GLY A 78 12.67 -1.25 20.78
C GLY A 78 12.82 -2.78 20.82
N ASN A 79 11.71 -3.53 20.80
CA ASN A 79 11.69 -4.99 20.72
C ASN A 79 11.51 -5.49 19.28
N GLY A 80 11.52 -4.57 18.30
CA GLY A 80 11.27 -4.83 16.90
C GLY A 80 9.80 -5.14 16.60
N PHE A 81 8.91 -4.97 17.57
CA PHE A 81 7.48 -5.19 17.40
C PHE A 81 6.86 -4.01 16.65
N PHE A 82 6.02 -4.29 15.66
CA PHE A 82 5.21 -3.29 14.98
C PHE A 82 3.73 -3.69 15.04
N ASN A 83 2.85 -2.69 15.01
CA ASN A 83 1.42 -2.90 14.83
C ASN A 83 0.84 -1.77 13.96
N ILE A 84 0.22 -2.15 12.84
CA ILE A 84 -0.56 -1.27 11.99
C ILE A 84 -2.02 -1.64 12.22
N SER A 85 -2.74 -0.79 12.95
CA SER A 85 -4.12 -1.06 13.36
C SER A 85 -5.15 -0.39 12.45
N SER A 86 -6.39 -0.87 12.50
CA SER A 86 -7.54 -0.24 11.82
C SER A 86 -7.36 -0.15 10.30
N ILE A 87 -6.77 -1.19 9.71
CA ILE A 87 -6.65 -1.33 8.25
C ILE A 87 -8.01 -1.73 7.70
N GLU A 88 -8.54 -0.95 6.77
CA GLU A 88 -9.80 -1.26 6.11
C GLU A 88 -9.70 -2.54 5.25
N GLU A 89 -10.75 -3.34 5.26
CA GLU A 89 -10.85 -4.56 4.45
C GLU A 89 -11.32 -4.24 3.03
N TYR A 90 -10.41 -4.38 2.07
CA TYR A 90 -10.66 -4.34 0.64
C TYR A 90 -10.76 -5.78 0.12
N SER A 91 -11.88 -6.10 -0.53
CA SER A 91 -12.16 -7.44 -1.06
C SER A 91 -12.33 -7.41 -2.59
N GLY A 92 -12.16 -8.55 -3.24
CA GLY A 92 -12.26 -8.67 -4.71
C GLY A 92 -10.94 -8.35 -5.40
N ASN A 93 -10.93 -7.34 -6.28
CA ASN A 93 -9.77 -6.98 -7.12
C ASN A 93 -8.72 -6.15 -6.37
N TYR A 94 -8.40 -6.52 -5.13
CA TYR A 94 -7.40 -5.84 -4.32
C TYR A 94 -6.34 -6.81 -3.79
N GLY A 95 -5.14 -6.30 -3.58
CA GLY A 95 -4.01 -7.04 -3.03
C GLY A 95 -3.26 -6.26 -1.96
N TYR A 96 -2.71 -6.98 -1.00
CA TYR A 96 -2.02 -6.45 0.18
C TYR A 96 -0.52 -6.72 0.05
N LYS A 97 0.29 -5.66 0.00
CA LYS A 97 1.73 -5.74 -0.19
C LYS A 97 2.48 -5.13 1.00
N PRO A 98 3.07 -5.96 1.86
CA PRO A 98 3.96 -5.47 2.90
C PRO A 98 5.32 -5.10 2.30
N ILE A 99 5.84 -3.94 2.70
CA ILE A 99 7.15 -3.39 2.32
C ILE A 99 7.85 -3.02 3.62
N ILE A 100 9.02 -3.59 3.85
CA ILE A 100 9.74 -3.43 5.11
C ILE A 100 11.16 -2.94 4.82
N ALA A 101 11.54 -1.83 5.44
CA ALA A 101 12.87 -1.26 5.31
C ALA A 101 13.30 -0.63 6.64
N HIS A 102 14.50 -0.97 7.09
CA HIS A 102 15.16 -0.31 8.20
C HIS A 102 16.14 0.70 7.62
N TYR A 103 16.22 1.87 8.26
CA TYR A 103 17.06 2.97 7.81
C TYR A 103 18.03 3.37 8.92
N ASN A 104 19.27 3.60 8.54
CA ASN A 104 20.27 4.21 9.40
C ASN A 104 20.67 5.56 8.79
N GLY A 105 20.04 6.63 9.28
CA GLY A 105 20.08 7.94 8.63
C GLY A 105 19.21 7.96 7.38
N ASN A 106 19.79 8.30 6.23
CA ASN A 106 19.07 8.37 4.96
C ASN A 106 19.15 7.07 4.15
N ASP A 107 20.02 6.15 4.54
CA ASP A 107 20.30 4.94 3.79
C ASP A 107 19.55 3.74 4.38
N ALA A 108 18.95 2.94 3.52
CA ALA A 108 18.37 1.65 3.91
C ALA A 108 19.49 0.63 4.09
N ASP A 109 19.82 0.31 5.33
CA ASP A 109 20.86 -0.65 5.70
C ASP A 109 20.32 -2.07 5.87
N TYR A 110 19.01 -2.24 6.08
CA TYR A 110 18.34 -3.53 5.95
C TYR A 110 17.03 -3.42 5.18
N VAL A 111 16.78 -4.39 4.30
CA VAL A 111 15.57 -4.47 3.49
C VAL A 111 14.89 -5.83 3.63
N GLY A 112 13.56 -5.81 3.67
CA GLY A 112 12.76 -7.01 3.61
C GLY A 112 12.90 -7.69 2.25
N LYS A 113 12.69 -9.01 2.23
CA LYS A 113 12.60 -9.74 0.96
C LYS A 113 11.43 -9.19 0.12
N PRO A 114 11.55 -9.16 -1.22
CA PRO A 114 10.42 -8.81 -2.06
C PRO A 114 9.30 -9.82 -1.85
N LEU A 115 8.10 -9.33 -1.58
CA LEU A 115 6.89 -10.13 -1.41
C LEU A 115 5.88 -9.74 -2.48
N PRO A 116 5.13 -10.71 -3.02
CA PRO A 116 4.02 -10.42 -3.91
C PRO A 116 2.88 -9.74 -3.13
N GLU A 117 1.93 -9.20 -3.87
CA GLU A 117 0.63 -8.80 -3.34
C GLU A 117 -0.17 -10.07 -2.96
N PHE A 118 -0.79 -10.07 -1.77
CA PHE A 118 -1.63 -11.17 -1.29
C PHE A 118 -3.12 -10.78 -1.27
N PRO A 119 -4.05 -11.68 -1.61
CA PRO A 119 -5.47 -11.41 -1.37
C PRO A 119 -5.78 -11.32 0.14
N LEU A 120 -6.90 -10.69 0.49
CA LEU A 120 -7.27 -10.35 1.88
C LEU A 120 -7.19 -11.54 2.85
N TYR A 121 -7.74 -12.69 2.46
CA TYR A 121 -7.84 -13.85 3.35
C TYR A 121 -6.47 -14.49 3.63
N GLU A 122 -5.66 -14.65 2.58
CA GLU A 122 -4.29 -15.15 2.66
C GLU A 122 -3.42 -14.20 3.48
N PHE A 123 -3.57 -12.89 3.24
CA PHE A 123 -2.84 -11.87 3.98
C PHE A 123 -3.19 -11.96 5.47
N LYS A 124 -4.48 -11.88 5.85
CA LYS A 124 -4.91 -11.92 7.26
C LYS A 124 -4.50 -13.20 7.98
N ASN A 125 -4.45 -14.33 7.28
CA ASN A 125 -4.01 -15.60 7.87
C ASN A 125 -2.49 -15.63 8.08
N ALA A 126 -1.71 -15.11 7.12
CA ALA A 126 -0.26 -15.07 7.20
C ALA A 126 0.28 -13.92 8.07
N SER A 127 -0.50 -12.85 8.23
CA SER A 127 -0.07 -11.61 8.88
C SER A 127 -0.25 -11.61 10.40
N GLN A 128 -0.87 -12.65 10.97
CA GLN A 128 -1.01 -12.79 12.42
C GLN A 128 0.34 -13.14 13.04
N ASN A 129 0.93 -12.17 13.73
CA ASN A 129 2.22 -12.34 14.42
C ASN A 129 3.37 -12.71 13.47
N ALA A 130 3.43 -12.07 12.30
CA ALA A 130 4.48 -12.32 11.32
C ALA A 130 5.86 -11.91 11.87
N THR A 131 6.92 -12.62 11.49
CA THR A 131 8.30 -12.17 11.75
C THR A 131 9.02 -11.96 10.43
N PHE A 132 9.43 -10.72 10.16
CA PHE A 132 10.22 -10.37 8.99
C PHE A 132 11.70 -10.39 9.32
N TYR A 133 12.44 -11.24 8.62
CA TYR A 133 13.90 -11.29 8.66
C TYR A 133 14.45 -10.49 7.48
N LEU A 134 15.01 -9.32 7.77
CA LEU A 134 15.57 -8.42 6.78
C LEU A 134 17.02 -8.79 6.47
N GLN A 135 17.42 -8.52 5.24
CA GLN A 135 18.78 -8.71 4.74
C GLN A 135 19.48 -7.36 4.68
N GLU A 136 20.81 -7.35 4.81
CA GLU A 136 21.60 -6.13 4.63
C GLU A 136 21.34 -5.54 3.25
N GLY A 137 21.11 -4.23 3.19
CA GLY A 137 20.97 -3.49 1.95
C GLY A 137 22.28 -3.54 1.17
N ALA A 138 22.19 -3.80 -0.14
CA ALA A 138 23.34 -3.75 -1.02
C ALA A 138 23.41 -2.41 -1.75
N THR A 139 24.59 -1.80 -1.81
CA THR A 139 24.85 -0.66 -2.70
C THR A 139 25.11 -1.18 -4.11
N ILE A 140 24.26 -0.80 -5.07
CA ILE A 140 24.47 -1.11 -6.49
C ILE A 140 25.19 0.08 -7.14
N ASN A 141 26.47 -0.10 -7.47
CA ASN A 141 27.23 0.87 -8.26
C ASN A 141 26.97 0.63 -9.75
N LEU A 142 26.13 1.45 -10.36
CA LEU A 142 25.89 1.41 -11.81
C LEU A 142 26.97 2.25 -12.51
N THR A 143 27.77 1.62 -13.37
CA THR A 143 28.63 2.33 -14.31
C THR A 143 27.99 2.21 -15.69
N ILE A 144 27.50 3.33 -16.23
CA ILE A 144 26.95 3.38 -17.58
C ILE A 144 28.11 3.73 -18.50
N ILE A 145 28.52 2.78 -19.34
CA ILE A 145 29.41 3.04 -20.47
C ILE A 145 28.51 3.24 -21.67
N ALA A 146 28.25 4.49 -22.02
CA ALA A 146 27.66 4.83 -23.31
C ALA A 146 28.80 4.92 -24.32
N ASP A 147 28.68 4.19 -25.42
CA ASP A 147 29.48 4.44 -26.62
C ASP A 147 28.66 5.43 -27.46
N ASP A 148 29.23 6.57 -27.81
CA ASP A 148 28.59 7.50 -28.74
C ASP A 148 28.60 6.84 -30.12
N ILE A 149 27.53 6.10 -30.46
CA ILE A 149 27.34 5.58 -31.81
C ILE A 149 27.00 6.77 -32.70
N ALA A 150 27.94 7.15 -33.58
CA ALA A 150 27.66 8.11 -34.61
C ALA A 150 26.46 7.63 -35.45
N LEU A 151 25.51 8.53 -35.73
CA LEU A 151 24.27 8.20 -36.46
C LEU A 151 24.53 7.53 -37.81
N ASP A 152 25.69 7.76 -38.42
CA ASP A 152 26.12 7.19 -39.69
C ASP A 152 26.32 5.66 -39.65
N ASP A 153 26.50 5.07 -38.46
CA ASP A 153 26.70 3.62 -38.27
C ASP A 153 25.38 2.87 -37.98
N MET A 154 24.25 3.57 -37.78
CA MET A 154 22.94 2.92 -37.66
C MET A 154 22.32 2.66 -39.03
N ASN A 155 22.43 1.42 -39.51
CA ASN A 155 21.65 0.96 -40.67
C ASN A 155 20.18 0.74 -40.26
N VAL A 156 19.42 1.82 -40.08
CA VAL A 156 17.99 1.77 -39.79
C VAL A 156 17.26 1.33 -41.05
N THR A 157 16.85 0.08 -41.11
CA THR A 157 15.89 -0.37 -42.12
C THR A 157 14.49 -0.06 -41.58
N GLU A 158 13.95 1.12 -41.92
CA GLU A 158 12.60 1.50 -41.51
C GLU A 158 11.56 0.56 -42.14
N SER A 159 10.87 -0.24 -41.33
CA SER A 159 9.75 -1.07 -41.79
C SER A 159 8.38 -0.47 -41.46
N ASN A 160 8.30 0.73 -40.87
CA ASN A 160 7.02 1.39 -40.59
C ASN A 160 7.16 2.91 -40.36
N PRO A 161 6.81 3.78 -41.32
CA PRO A 161 7.03 5.23 -41.25
C PRO A 161 5.99 5.98 -40.38
N GLY A 162 5.61 5.42 -39.22
CA GLY A 162 4.50 5.99 -38.43
C GLY A 162 4.55 5.74 -36.92
N ALA A 163 5.68 5.32 -36.36
CA ALA A 163 5.77 4.98 -34.93
C ALA A 163 6.97 5.60 -34.19
N LEU A 164 7.50 6.73 -34.67
CA LEU A 164 8.39 7.56 -33.85
C LEU A 164 7.52 8.43 -32.93
N ASN A 165 7.16 7.87 -31.78
CA ASN A 165 6.73 8.68 -30.65
C ASN A 165 8.00 9.23 -30.00
N THR A 166 8.37 10.45 -30.38
CA THR A 166 9.60 11.15 -29.96
C THR A 166 9.60 11.60 -28.50
N ASP A 167 8.53 11.33 -27.74
CA ASP A 167 8.40 11.77 -26.34
C ASP A 167 8.83 10.70 -25.30
N ILE A 168 9.44 9.59 -25.72
CA ILE A 168 9.91 8.56 -24.77
C ILE A 168 11.33 8.91 -24.30
N GLN A 169 11.42 9.72 -23.24
CA GLN A 169 12.66 9.90 -22.48
C GLN A 169 12.90 8.68 -21.58
N GLY A 170 13.52 7.64 -22.14
CA GLY A 170 13.78 6.39 -21.44
C GLY A 170 15.07 5.69 -21.88
N LEU A 171 15.43 4.65 -21.13
CA LEU A 171 16.38 3.64 -21.58
C LEU A 171 15.61 2.66 -22.47
N GLU A 172 15.98 2.60 -23.75
CA GLU A 172 15.39 1.68 -24.71
C GLU A 172 16.29 0.47 -24.92
N TRP A 173 15.68 -0.71 -25.03
CA TRP A 173 16.39 -1.93 -25.36
C TRP A 173 16.54 -2.02 -26.88
N THR A 174 17.77 -1.91 -27.37
CA THR A 174 18.11 -1.94 -28.81
C THR A 174 18.19 -3.36 -29.40
N GLY A 175 17.82 -4.38 -28.62
CA GLY A 175 18.04 -5.80 -28.99
C GLY A 175 19.40 -6.35 -28.56
N LYS A 176 20.37 -5.50 -28.19
CA LYS A 176 21.71 -5.90 -27.73
C LYS A 176 22.20 -5.13 -26.50
N LEU A 177 21.82 -3.87 -26.38
CA LEU A 177 22.26 -2.95 -25.33
C LEU A 177 21.08 -2.08 -24.89
N TRP A 178 21.13 -1.59 -23.66
CA TRP A 178 20.28 -0.49 -23.23
C TRP A 178 20.91 0.82 -23.69
N ALA A 179 20.17 1.62 -24.46
CA ALA A 179 20.63 2.92 -24.95
C ALA A 179 19.62 4.00 -24.58
N HIS A 180 20.09 5.22 -24.36
CA HIS A 180 19.24 6.39 -24.22
C HIS A 180 19.26 7.16 -25.54
N ILE A 181 18.10 7.38 -26.16
CA ILE A 181 18.00 8.23 -27.34
C ILE A 181 17.93 9.67 -26.86
N LYS A 182 19.00 10.43 -27.10
CA LYS A 182 19.00 11.87 -26.91
C LYS A 182 18.80 12.55 -28.26
N GLU A 183 17.61 13.08 -28.51
CA GLU A 183 17.37 13.92 -29.67
C GLU A 183 18.04 15.28 -29.42
N ASN A 184 19.16 15.53 -30.11
CA ASN A 184 19.73 16.87 -30.15
C ASN A 184 18.85 17.69 -31.11
N SER A 185 18.06 18.60 -30.57
CA SER A 185 17.38 19.62 -31.37
C SER A 185 18.45 20.38 -32.17
N PRO A 186 18.29 20.57 -33.49
CA PRO A 186 19.25 21.34 -34.25
C PRO A 186 19.28 22.76 -33.67
N ASP A 187 20.48 23.21 -33.28
CA ASP A 187 20.71 24.57 -32.81
C ASP A 187 20.07 25.56 -33.81
N THR A 188 19.04 26.29 -33.35
CA THR A 188 18.42 27.38 -34.11
C THR A 188 19.31 28.60 -34.18
#